data_AF-A0A6N8JB93-F1
#
_entry.id   AF-A0A6N8JB93-F1
#
_cell.length_a   1.000
_cell.length_b   1.000
_cell.length_c   1.000
_cell.angle_alpha   90.00
_cell.angle_beta   90.00
_cell.angle_gamma   90.00
#
_symmetry.space_group_name_H-M   'P 1'
#
loop_
_entity.id
_entity.type
_entity.pdbx_description
1 polymer ?
#
loop_
_entity_poly.entity_id
_entity_poly.type
_entity_poly.pdbx_seq_one_letter_code
_entity_poly.pdbx_strand_id
1 'polypeptide(L)'
;MKLEEQLQQRSGNKCELCQSGDTLKVYEVLPQSYATEENSIFICDTCRNQIDRKAELDSNHWRCLADTIWSEVPGIQVVSWRMLNRLKNESWAMDSLDMMYLSDENLAWAKATGDHDNDDAVQLHKDCNGNLLQSGDSVSLIKSLDVKGSTLNAKMGTVVKNIRLVPDNTEQIEGKIEGQTIVILTKYVRKIS
;
A
#
# COMPACT_ATOMS: atom_id res chain seq x y z
N MET A 1 -9.68 29.29 -1.51
CA MET A 1 -9.97 28.10 -2.34
C MET A 1 -10.01 26.90 -1.43
N LYS A 2 -10.71 25.83 -1.81
CA LYS A 2 -10.60 24.56 -1.05
C LYS A 2 -9.22 23.95 -1.30
N LEU A 3 -8.64 23.30 -0.29
CA LEU A 3 -7.31 22.68 -0.39
C LEU A 3 -7.17 21.80 -1.65
N GLU A 4 -8.18 20.97 -1.92
CA GLU A 4 -8.21 20.11 -3.10
C GLU A 4 -8.05 20.89 -4.42
N GLU A 5 -8.71 22.05 -4.57
CA GLU A 5 -8.62 22.88 -5.78
C GLU A 5 -7.21 23.47 -5.94
N GLN A 6 -6.56 23.84 -4.84
CA GLN A 6 -5.19 24.37 -4.85
C GLN A 6 -4.19 23.30 -5.26
N LEU A 7 -4.33 22.10 -4.70
CA LEU A 7 -3.49 20.95 -5.03
C LEU A 7 -3.69 20.51 -6.49
N GLN A 8 -4.94 20.49 -6.97
CA GLN A 8 -5.26 20.18 -8.35
C GLN A 8 -4.64 21.19 -9.34
N GLN A 9 -4.66 22.48 -8.99
CA GLN A 9 -4.03 23.52 -9.80
C GLN A 9 -2.50 23.38 -9.81
N ARG A 10 -1.89 23.16 -8.64
CA ARG A 10 -0.43 22.97 -8.50
C ARG A 10 0.07 21.77 -9.27
N SER A 11 -0.65 20.65 -9.19
CA SER A 11 -0.24 19.40 -9.83
C SER A 11 -0.51 19.36 -11.34
N GLY A 12 -1.27 20.33 -11.87
CA GLY A 12 -1.67 20.34 -13.26
C GLY A 12 -2.52 19.12 -13.65
N ASN A 13 -3.34 18.62 -12.72
CA ASN A 13 -4.11 17.36 -12.86
C ASN A 13 -3.25 16.11 -13.10
N LYS A 14 -2.02 16.09 -12.57
CA LYS A 14 -1.16 14.89 -12.57
C LYS A 14 -0.81 14.48 -11.15
N CYS A 15 -0.48 13.20 -10.98
CA CYS A 15 0.07 12.70 -9.73
C CYS A 15 1.39 13.40 -9.45
N GLU A 16 1.52 13.98 -8.26
CA GLU A 16 2.70 14.76 -7.88
C GLU A 16 3.95 13.90 -7.60
N LEU A 17 3.80 12.58 -7.65
CA LEU A 17 4.90 11.62 -7.54
C LEU A 17 5.21 10.98 -8.89
N CYS A 18 4.27 10.23 -9.46
CA CYS A 18 4.52 9.46 -10.69
C CYS A 18 4.09 10.15 -11.99
N GLN A 19 3.53 11.36 -11.91
CA GLN A 19 3.06 12.14 -13.06
C GLN A 19 1.92 11.50 -13.88
N SER A 20 1.30 10.44 -13.37
CA SER A 20 0.14 9.81 -14.03
C SER A 20 -1.09 10.72 -14.00
N GLY A 21 -1.92 10.63 -15.05
CA GLY A 21 -3.21 11.34 -15.15
C GLY A 21 -4.41 10.53 -14.64
N ASP A 22 -4.16 9.55 -13.77
CA ASP A 22 -5.21 8.69 -13.21
C ASP A 22 -6.11 9.45 -12.24
N THR A 23 -7.06 8.76 -11.60
CA THR A 23 -7.86 9.36 -10.52
C THR A 23 -6.95 9.78 -9.36
N LEU A 24 -6.93 11.08 -9.07
CA LEU A 24 -6.08 11.68 -8.04
C LEU A 24 -6.89 12.00 -6.79
N LYS A 25 -6.25 11.86 -5.63
CA LYS A 25 -6.84 12.18 -4.32
C LYS A 25 -5.82 12.95 -3.48
N VAL A 26 -6.34 13.79 -2.60
CA VAL A 26 -5.53 14.44 -1.57
C VAL A 26 -4.99 13.37 -0.61
N TYR A 27 -3.70 13.44 -0.35
CA TYR A 27 -2.97 12.61 0.60
C TYR A 27 -2.22 13.51 1.57
N GLU A 28 -2.57 13.40 2.85
CA GLU A 28 -1.95 14.14 3.95
C GLU A 28 -0.69 13.42 4.40
N VAL A 29 0.44 14.12 4.41
CA VAL A 29 1.72 13.56 4.81
C VAL A 29 1.86 13.67 6.34
N LEU A 30 1.66 12.54 7.03
CA LEU A 30 1.76 12.45 8.48
C LEU A 30 3.17 12.80 9.00
N PRO A 31 3.31 13.28 10.26
CA PRO A 31 2.34 13.28 11.35
C PRO A 31 1.72 14.65 11.66
N GLN A 32 1.65 15.56 10.68
CA GLN A 32 1.11 16.91 10.90
C GLN A 32 -0.36 16.86 11.33
N SER A 33 -0.75 17.75 12.25
CA SER A 33 -2.08 17.74 12.87
C SER A 33 -3.19 18.32 11.99
N TYR A 34 -2.84 19.01 10.91
CA TYR A 34 -3.77 19.67 10.00
C TYR A 34 -3.24 19.67 8.57
N ALA A 35 -4.13 19.53 7.59
CA ALA A 35 -3.80 19.55 6.18
C ALA A 35 -3.54 20.99 5.68
N THR A 36 -2.43 21.18 4.97
CA THR A 36 -2.01 22.40 4.28
C THR A 36 -1.52 22.08 2.87
N GLU A 37 -1.32 23.10 2.05
CA GLU A 37 -0.72 22.92 0.73
C GLU A 37 0.68 22.30 0.83
N GLU A 38 1.48 22.67 1.83
CA GLU A 38 2.86 22.17 1.95
C GLU A 38 2.95 20.72 2.44
N ASN A 39 1.98 20.26 3.23
CA ASN A 39 1.99 18.92 3.79
C ASN A 39 0.99 17.95 3.16
N SER A 40 0.27 18.39 2.14
CA SER A 40 -0.67 17.57 1.39
C SER A 40 -0.25 17.50 -0.07
N ILE A 41 -0.38 16.30 -0.64
CA ILE A 41 -0.02 16.02 -2.04
C ILE A 41 -1.20 15.40 -2.79
N PHE A 42 -1.23 15.57 -4.09
CA PHE A 42 -2.26 15.05 -4.98
C PHE A 42 -1.72 13.85 -5.75
N ILE A 43 -2.15 12.64 -5.37
CA ILE A 43 -1.54 11.40 -5.85
C ILE A 43 -2.56 10.41 -6.37
N CYS A 44 -2.12 9.52 -7.26
CA CYS A 44 -2.94 8.43 -7.76
C CYS A 44 -3.07 7.29 -6.73
N ASP A 45 -4.07 6.43 -6.93
CA ASP A 45 -4.33 5.28 -6.05
C ASP A 45 -3.15 4.30 -5.98
N THR A 46 -2.37 4.14 -7.07
CA THR A 46 -1.19 3.27 -7.09
C THR A 46 -0.13 3.75 -6.10
N CYS A 47 0.28 5.03 -6.17
CA CYS A 47 1.24 5.60 -5.24
C CYS A 47 0.72 5.52 -3.80
N ARG A 48 -0.54 5.90 -3.58
CA ARG A 48 -1.17 5.87 -2.26
C ARG A 48 -1.13 4.47 -1.64
N ASN A 49 -1.52 3.45 -2.39
CA ASN A 49 -1.55 2.08 -1.88
C ASN A 49 -0.15 1.56 -1.55
N GLN A 50 0.88 1.93 -2.31
CA GLN A 50 2.26 1.53 -2.03
C GLN A 50 2.87 2.31 -0.84
N ILE A 51 2.53 3.60 -0.68
CA ILE A 51 2.91 4.39 0.50
C ILE A 51 2.25 3.83 1.76
N ASP A 52 0.95 3.54 1.72
CA ASP A 52 0.16 2.97 2.82
C ASP A 52 0.48 1.48 3.09
N ARG A 53 1.45 0.87 2.39
CA ARG A 53 1.77 -0.57 2.45
C ARG A 53 0.57 -1.49 2.17
N LYS A 54 -0.41 -1.02 1.40
CA LYS A 54 -1.59 -1.77 0.92
C LYS A 54 -1.34 -2.49 -0.41
N ALA A 55 -0.20 -2.24 -1.04
CA ALA A 55 0.28 -2.92 -2.23
C ALA A 55 1.79 -3.17 -2.10
N GLU A 56 2.30 -4.16 -2.83
CA GLU A 56 3.74 -4.39 -2.93
C GLU A 56 4.44 -3.20 -3.57
N LEU A 57 5.69 -2.96 -3.16
CA LEU A 57 6.53 -1.93 -3.74
C LEU A 57 6.98 -2.35 -5.14
N ASP A 58 6.63 -1.57 -6.15
CA ASP A 58 7.12 -1.70 -7.51
C ASP A 58 8.30 -0.76 -7.74
N SER A 59 9.52 -1.31 -7.71
CA SER A 59 10.77 -0.56 -7.95
C SER A 59 10.74 0.22 -9.28
N ASN A 60 10.16 -0.33 -10.35
CA ASN A 60 10.12 0.35 -11.64
C ASN A 60 9.17 1.55 -11.62
N HIS A 61 8.03 1.42 -10.94
CA HIS A 61 7.08 2.52 -10.77
C HIS A 61 7.73 3.73 -10.08
N TRP A 62 8.54 3.49 -9.04
CA TRP A 62 9.16 4.54 -8.22
C TRP A 62 10.40 5.19 -8.83
N ARG A 63 10.87 4.76 -10.01
CA ARG A 63 11.99 5.44 -10.69
C ARG A 63 11.72 6.90 -11.02
N CYS A 64 10.44 7.27 -11.15
CA CYS A 64 10.01 8.66 -11.30
C CYS A 64 10.46 9.58 -10.16
N LEU A 65 10.81 9.01 -8.99
CA LEU A 65 11.28 9.81 -7.86
C LEU A 65 12.61 10.50 -8.15
N ALA A 66 13.45 9.96 -9.03
CA ALA A 66 14.72 10.58 -9.42
C ALA A 66 14.54 12.01 -9.98
N ASP A 67 13.39 12.29 -10.60
CA ASP A 67 13.01 13.63 -11.08
C ASP A 67 12.21 14.42 -10.02
N THR A 68 11.49 13.71 -9.15
CA THR A 68 10.57 14.30 -8.17
C THR A 68 11.27 14.84 -6.92
N ILE A 69 12.46 14.31 -6.58
CA ILE A 69 13.25 14.78 -5.42
C ILE A 69 13.57 16.28 -5.45
N TRP A 70 13.52 16.91 -6.64
CA TRP A 70 13.81 18.32 -6.86
C TRP A 70 12.60 19.24 -6.64
N SER A 71 11.44 18.69 -6.27
CA SER A 71 10.24 19.47 -5.99
C SER A 71 10.47 20.45 -4.84
N GLU A 72 9.91 21.66 -4.97
CA GLU A 72 9.91 22.68 -3.92
C GLU A 72 8.85 22.43 -2.83
N VAL A 73 7.95 21.45 -3.03
CA VAL A 73 6.89 21.15 -2.08
C VAL A 73 7.40 20.21 -0.98
N PRO A 74 7.40 20.62 0.30
CA PRO A 74 7.93 19.82 1.41
C PRO A 74 7.32 18.41 1.50
N GLY A 75 5.99 18.29 1.35
CA GLY A 75 5.30 16.98 1.38
C GLY A 75 5.75 16.03 0.27
N ILE A 76 6.07 16.54 -0.92
CA ILE A 76 6.60 15.73 -2.02
C ILE A 76 8.02 15.25 -1.68
N GLN A 77 8.87 16.13 -1.16
CA GLN A 77 10.23 15.77 -0.74
C GLN A 77 10.21 14.70 0.36
N VAL A 78 9.37 14.87 1.39
CA VAL A 78 9.27 13.93 2.50
C VAL A 78 8.81 12.55 2.06
N VAL A 79 7.76 12.47 1.23
CA VAL A 79 7.28 11.18 0.72
C VAL A 79 8.32 10.54 -0.20
N SER A 80 8.95 11.32 -1.08
CA SER A 80 10.01 10.80 -1.97
C SER A 80 11.16 10.21 -1.16
N TRP A 81 11.63 10.91 -0.13
CA TRP A 81 12.69 10.42 0.76
C TRP A 81 12.28 9.12 1.48
N ARG A 82 11.06 9.04 2.02
CA ARG A 82 10.54 7.82 2.67
C ARG A 82 10.52 6.63 1.73
N MET A 83 10.01 6.82 0.52
CA MET A 83 9.90 5.77 -0.49
C MET A 83 11.26 5.31 -1.01
N LEU A 84 12.18 6.24 -1.26
CA LEU A 84 13.56 5.91 -1.66
C LEU A 84 14.28 5.10 -0.58
N ASN A 85 14.11 5.44 0.71
CA ASN A 85 14.69 4.67 1.81
C ASN A 85 14.12 3.24 1.91
N ARG A 86 12.82 3.05 1.64
CA ARG A 86 12.24 1.71 1.51
C ARG A 86 12.89 0.90 0.39
N LEU A 87 13.31 1.58 -0.68
CA LEU A 87 13.96 1.01 -1.84
C LEU A 87 15.51 1.07 -1.78
N LYS A 88 16.11 1.34 -0.61
CA LYS A 88 17.58 1.51 -0.45
C LYS A 88 18.46 0.34 -0.92
N ASN A 89 17.87 -0.83 -1.14
CA ASN A 89 18.57 -1.98 -1.72
C ASN A 89 18.77 -1.86 -3.24
N GLU A 90 18.04 -0.95 -3.89
CA GLU A 90 18.17 -0.63 -5.29
C GLU A 90 19.22 0.48 -5.48
N SER A 91 20.18 0.28 -6.39
CA SER A 91 21.26 1.25 -6.60
C SER A 91 20.75 2.63 -7.02
N TRP A 92 19.77 2.69 -7.92
CA TRP A 92 19.20 3.93 -8.42
C TRP A 92 18.52 4.75 -7.30
N ALA A 93 17.97 4.09 -6.30
CA ALA A 93 17.31 4.74 -5.17
C ALA A 93 18.35 5.37 -4.24
N MET A 94 19.47 4.68 -4.00
CA MET A 94 20.61 5.20 -3.26
C MET A 94 21.24 6.40 -3.95
N ASP A 95 21.48 6.30 -5.26
CA ASP A 95 22.02 7.43 -6.05
C ASP A 95 21.11 8.66 -5.94
N SER A 96 19.78 8.46 -5.97
CA SER A 96 18.80 9.54 -5.81
C SER A 96 18.81 10.13 -4.40
N LEU A 97 18.95 9.29 -3.36
CA LEU A 97 19.05 9.75 -1.97
C LEU A 97 20.30 10.60 -1.73
N ASP A 98 21.43 10.21 -2.31
CA ASP A 98 22.71 10.92 -2.16
C ASP A 98 22.66 12.32 -2.81
N MET A 99 21.88 12.48 -3.88
CA MET A 99 21.66 13.77 -4.55
C MET A 99 20.56 14.61 -3.92
N MET A 100 19.66 14.00 -3.15
CA MET A 100 18.50 14.66 -2.58
C MET A 100 18.89 15.55 -1.40
N TYR A 101 18.45 16.80 -1.42
CA TYR A 101 18.61 17.73 -0.30
C TYR A 101 17.28 17.96 0.42
N LEU A 102 17.25 17.73 1.73
CA LEU A 102 16.15 18.13 2.62
C LEU A 102 16.70 19.11 3.64
N SER A 103 15.89 20.10 4.02
CA SER A 103 16.13 20.86 5.24
C SER A 103 16.11 19.93 6.46
N ASP A 104 16.78 20.33 7.55
CA ASP A 104 16.78 19.57 8.81
C ASP A 104 15.35 19.33 9.33
N GLU A 105 14.46 20.30 9.14
CA GLU A 105 13.05 20.20 9.48
C GLU A 105 12.33 19.13 8.63
N ASN A 106 12.50 19.15 7.30
CA ASN A 106 11.88 18.17 6.41
C ASN A 106 12.45 16.76 6.67
N LEU A 107 13.75 16.65 6.96
CA LEU A 107 14.38 15.37 7.29
C LEU A 107 13.85 14.81 8.62
N ALA A 108 13.69 15.66 9.64
CA ALA A 108 13.10 15.26 10.91
C ALA A 108 11.65 14.79 10.72
N TRP A 109 10.87 15.52 9.91
CA TRP A 109 9.50 15.13 9.56
C TRP A 109 9.45 13.81 8.78
N ALA A 110 10.36 13.60 7.82
CA ALA A 110 10.42 12.36 7.06
C ALA A 110 10.68 11.13 7.94
N LYS A 111 11.50 11.30 9.00
CA LYS A 111 11.83 10.24 9.95
C LYS A 111 10.75 10.00 11.02
N ALA A 112 9.92 11.01 11.33
CA ALA A 112 9.03 11.00 12.48
C ALA A 112 8.03 9.83 12.55
N THR A 113 7.60 9.28 11.41
CA THR A 113 6.64 8.18 11.35
C THR A 113 7.28 6.78 11.29
N GLY A 114 8.59 6.68 11.11
CA GLY A 114 9.25 5.39 10.83
C GLY A 114 8.90 4.78 9.47
N ASP A 115 8.17 5.50 8.61
CA ASP A 115 7.73 4.97 7.32
C ASP A 115 8.89 4.57 6.40
N HIS A 116 10.06 5.16 6.57
CA HIS A 116 11.25 4.88 5.76
C HIS A 116 11.87 3.50 6.04
N ASP A 117 11.47 2.84 7.12
CA ASP A 117 11.95 1.50 7.46
C ASP A 117 11.29 0.45 6.57
N ASN A 118 12.13 -0.36 5.89
CA ASN A 118 11.69 -1.51 5.10
C ASN A 118 11.51 -2.78 5.95
N ASP A 119 11.71 -2.68 7.27
CA ASP A 119 11.69 -3.83 8.18
C ASP A 119 10.26 -4.35 8.42
N ASP A 120 9.27 -3.46 8.29
CA ASP A 120 7.86 -3.85 8.24
C ASP A 120 7.55 -4.41 6.86
N ALA A 121 7.88 -5.69 6.65
CA ALA A 121 7.45 -6.46 5.50
C ALA A 121 5.96 -6.21 5.28
N VAL A 122 5.61 -5.76 4.08
CA VAL A 122 4.25 -5.44 3.66
C VAL A 122 3.33 -6.63 4.00
N GLN A 123 2.61 -6.50 5.12
CA GLN A 123 1.72 -7.52 5.69
C GLN A 123 0.45 -7.56 4.85
N LEU A 124 0.50 -8.22 3.70
CA LEU A 124 -0.64 -8.42 2.81
C LEU A 124 -1.14 -9.85 2.86
N HIS A 125 -2.46 -9.99 2.81
CA HIS A 125 -3.13 -11.28 2.66
C HIS A 125 -2.83 -11.82 1.26
N LYS A 126 -2.07 -12.92 1.17
CA LYS A 126 -1.68 -13.56 -0.09
C LYS A 126 -2.14 -15.00 -0.14
N ASP A 127 -2.66 -15.43 -1.27
CA ASP A 127 -3.00 -16.83 -1.52
C ASP A 127 -1.74 -17.73 -1.60
N CYS A 128 -1.93 -19.04 -1.79
CA CYS A 128 -0.82 -20.00 -1.88
C CYS A 128 0.15 -19.75 -3.05
N ASN A 129 -0.25 -18.95 -4.05
CA ASN A 129 0.54 -18.61 -5.22
C ASN A 129 1.13 -17.18 -5.15
N GLY A 130 0.91 -16.46 -4.04
CA GLY A 130 1.37 -15.09 -3.86
C GLY A 130 0.43 -14.01 -4.39
N ASN A 131 -0.78 -14.36 -4.86
CA ASN A 131 -1.75 -13.36 -5.32
C ASN A 131 -2.38 -12.64 -4.14
N LEU A 132 -2.50 -11.31 -4.25
CA LEU A 132 -3.17 -10.48 -3.24
C LEU A 132 -4.66 -10.80 -3.15
N LEU A 133 -5.10 -11.03 -1.91
CA LEU A 133 -6.49 -11.23 -1.55
C LEU A 133 -7.10 -9.91 -1.09
N GLN A 134 -8.31 -9.63 -1.56
CA GLN A 134 -9.10 -8.48 -1.18
C GLN A 134 -10.43 -8.92 -0.56
N SER A 135 -11.00 -8.06 0.28
CA SER A 135 -12.35 -8.27 0.79
C SER A 135 -13.33 -8.26 -0.37
N GLY A 136 -14.15 -9.31 -0.48
CA GLY A 136 -15.06 -9.53 -1.62
C GLY A 136 -14.59 -10.58 -2.62
N ASP A 137 -13.30 -10.96 -2.61
CA ASP A 137 -12.76 -11.94 -3.55
C ASP A 137 -13.41 -13.32 -3.38
N SER A 138 -13.28 -14.15 -4.42
CA SER A 138 -13.60 -15.57 -4.36
C SER A 138 -12.34 -16.42 -4.42
N VAL A 139 -12.25 -17.39 -3.51
CA VAL A 139 -11.09 -18.28 -3.39
C VAL A 139 -11.51 -19.75 -3.41
N SER A 140 -10.63 -20.63 -3.87
CA SER A 140 -10.81 -22.08 -3.83
C SER A 140 -9.87 -22.70 -2.81
N LEU A 141 -10.36 -23.66 -2.03
CA LEU A 141 -9.52 -24.48 -1.17
C LEU A 141 -8.60 -25.38 -2.01
N ILE A 142 -7.31 -25.37 -1.70
CA ILE A 142 -6.32 -26.28 -2.32
C ILE A 142 -6.07 -27.54 -1.48
N LYS A 143 -6.64 -27.60 -0.27
CA LYS A 143 -6.59 -28.76 0.64
C LYS A 143 -7.93 -28.93 1.32
N SER A 144 -8.27 -30.16 1.70
CA SER A 144 -9.43 -30.42 2.55
C SER A 144 -9.12 -29.99 3.98
N LEU A 145 -10.04 -29.27 4.62
CA LEU A 145 -9.90 -28.72 5.96
C LEU A 145 -11.06 -29.17 6.84
N ASP A 146 -10.75 -29.66 8.03
CA ASP A 146 -11.74 -29.88 9.07
C ASP A 146 -12.03 -28.56 9.79
N VAL A 147 -13.29 -28.14 9.77
CA VAL A 147 -13.70 -26.89 10.43
C VAL A 147 -13.78 -27.15 11.93
N LYS A 148 -12.89 -26.51 12.70
CA LYS A 148 -12.93 -26.59 14.17
C LYS A 148 -14.28 -26.08 14.69
N GLY A 149 -14.96 -26.90 15.49
CA GLY A 149 -16.26 -26.55 16.09
C GLY A 149 -17.48 -26.89 15.23
N SER A 150 -17.31 -27.57 14.09
CA SER A 150 -18.39 -28.07 13.24
C SER A 150 -18.12 -29.51 12.82
N THR A 151 -19.15 -30.25 12.41
CA THR A 151 -19.00 -31.54 11.71
C THR A 151 -18.71 -31.36 10.21
N LEU A 152 -18.60 -30.11 9.75
CA LEU A 152 -18.36 -29.76 8.37
C LEU A 152 -16.89 -29.97 7.98
N ASN A 153 -16.67 -30.82 6.97
CA ASN A 153 -15.39 -31.00 6.30
C ASN A 153 -15.42 -30.25 4.97
N ALA A 154 -14.63 -29.18 4.86
CA ALA A 154 -14.53 -28.40 3.64
C ALA A 154 -13.53 -29.08 2.70
N LYS A 155 -14.04 -29.70 1.62
CA LYS A 155 -13.21 -30.47 0.70
C LYS A 155 -12.34 -29.58 -0.18
N MET A 156 -11.21 -30.12 -0.64
CA MET A 156 -10.41 -29.50 -1.71
C MET A 156 -11.29 -29.15 -2.92
N GLY A 157 -11.11 -27.96 -3.48
CA GLY A 157 -11.90 -27.42 -4.58
C GLY A 157 -13.17 -26.67 -4.15
N THR A 158 -13.52 -26.67 -2.85
CA THR A 158 -14.64 -25.85 -2.36
C THR A 158 -14.36 -24.38 -2.61
N VAL A 159 -15.32 -23.69 -3.23
CA VAL A 159 -15.24 -22.26 -3.51
C VAL A 159 -15.88 -21.47 -2.38
N VAL A 160 -15.11 -20.52 -1.85
CA VAL A 160 -15.53 -19.59 -0.81
C VAL A 160 -15.61 -18.21 -1.45
N LYS A 161 -16.82 -17.67 -1.55
CA LYS A 161 -17.08 -16.37 -2.18
C LYS A 161 -17.19 -15.27 -1.13
N ASN A 162 -16.88 -14.03 -1.53
CA ASN A 162 -17.04 -12.84 -0.70
C ASN A 162 -16.25 -12.97 0.62
N ILE A 163 -14.96 -13.30 0.51
CA ILE A 163 -14.07 -13.42 1.66
C ILE A 163 -13.89 -12.07 2.36
N ARG A 164 -13.55 -12.09 3.64
CA ARG A 164 -13.13 -10.91 4.40
C ARG A 164 -11.71 -11.11 4.90
N LEU A 165 -10.92 -10.05 4.88
CA LEU A 165 -9.55 -10.07 5.40
C LEU A 165 -9.56 -9.88 6.92
N VAL A 166 -8.75 -10.66 7.64
CA VAL A 166 -8.56 -10.46 9.08
C VAL A 166 -7.56 -9.32 9.29
N PRO A 167 -7.92 -8.22 9.98
CA PRO A 167 -7.06 -7.05 10.12
C PRO A 167 -5.73 -7.34 10.82
N ASP A 168 -5.74 -8.20 11.83
CA ASP A 168 -4.58 -8.45 12.71
C ASP A 168 -3.79 -9.71 12.34
N ASN A 169 -4.17 -10.42 11.26
CA ASN A 169 -3.50 -11.66 10.85
C ASN A 169 -3.61 -11.89 9.33
N THR A 170 -2.54 -11.58 8.61
CA THR A 170 -2.42 -11.73 7.15
C THR A 170 -2.39 -13.16 6.64
N GLU A 171 -2.17 -14.11 7.56
CA GLU A 171 -2.28 -15.52 7.25
C GLU A 171 -3.73 -16.02 7.34
N GLN A 172 -4.70 -15.19 7.71
CA GLN A 172 -6.10 -15.59 7.95
C GLN A 172 -7.10 -14.76 7.16
N ILE A 173 -8.07 -15.45 6.57
CA ILE A 173 -9.25 -14.82 5.97
C ILE A 173 -10.52 -15.46 6.55
N GLU A 174 -11.60 -14.69 6.60
CA GLU A 174 -12.93 -15.18 6.93
C GLU A 174 -13.71 -15.46 5.65
N GLY A 175 -14.46 -16.56 5.66
CA GLY A 175 -15.33 -16.90 4.55
C GLY A 175 -16.52 -17.73 5.00
N LYS A 176 -17.52 -17.84 4.12
CA LYS A 176 -18.76 -18.54 4.41
C LYS A 176 -18.87 -19.83 3.60
N ILE A 177 -19.04 -20.96 4.30
CA ILE A 177 -19.27 -22.29 3.70
C ILE A 177 -20.55 -22.86 4.30
N GLU A 178 -21.51 -23.25 3.45
CA GLU A 178 -22.81 -23.84 3.85
C GLU A 178 -23.54 -23.07 4.96
N GLY A 179 -23.47 -21.73 4.95
CA GLY A 179 -24.13 -20.91 5.95
C GLY A 179 -23.29 -20.56 7.18
N GLN A 180 -22.17 -21.25 7.41
CA GLN A 180 -21.28 -21.04 8.55
C GLN A 180 -20.09 -20.14 8.17
N THR A 181 -19.77 -19.19 9.04
CA THR A 181 -18.54 -18.37 8.92
C THR A 181 -17.37 -19.15 9.50
N ILE A 182 -16.30 -19.26 8.74
CA ILE A 182 -15.08 -19.97 9.13
C ILE A 182 -13.85 -19.10 8.87
N VAL A 183 -12.81 -19.31 9.68
CA VAL A 183 -11.49 -18.71 9.47
C VAL A 183 -10.61 -19.72 8.72
N ILE A 184 -10.01 -19.28 7.62
CA ILE A 184 -9.22 -20.10 6.71
C ILE A 184 -7.82 -19.51 6.61
N LEU A 185 -6.80 -20.36 6.67
CA LEU A 185 -5.42 -19.89 6.45
C LEU A 185 -5.19 -19.59 4.96
N THR A 186 -4.61 -18.44 4.65
CA THR A 186 -4.41 -17.96 3.28
C THR A 186 -3.53 -18.89 2.43
N LYS A 187 -2.58 -19.58 3.07
CA LYS A 187 -1.74 -20.62 2.43
C LYS A 187 -2.50 -21.86 1.91
N TYR A 188 -3.78 -22.03 2.27
CA TYR A 188 -4.63 -23.14 1.82
C TYR A 188 -5.71 -22.72 0.82
N VAL A 189 -5.67 -21.47 0.37
CA VAL A 189 -6.58 -20.96 -0.65
C VAL A 189 -5.83 -20.49 -1.87
N ARG A 190 -6.52 -20.51 -3.01
CA ARG A 190 -6.10 -19.93 -4.28
C ARG A 190 -7.15 -18.92 -4.74
N LYS A 191 -6.74 -17.72 -5.13
CA LYS A 191 -7.64 -16.71 -5.71
C LYS A 191 -8.21 -17.21 -7.04
N ILE A 192 -9.53 -17.06 -7.21
CA ILE A 192 -10.24 -17.37 -8.45
C ILE A 192 -10.59 -16.08 -9.19
N SER A 193 -11.16 -15.12 -8.44
CA SER A 193 -11.64 -13.83 -8.95
C SER A 193 -11.52 -12.79 -7.86
#